data_AF-A0A8T1V2Z7-F1
#
_entry.id   AF-A0A8T1V2Z7-F1
#
_cell.length_a   1.000
_cell.length_b   1.000
_cell.length_c   1.000
_cell.angle_alpha   90.00
_cell.angle_beta   90.00
_cell.angle_gamma   90.00
#
_symmetry.space_group_name_H-M   'P 1'
#
loop_
_entity.id
_entity.type
_entity.pdbx_description
1 polymer ?
#
loop_
_entity_poly.entity_id
_entity_poly.type
_entity_poly.pdbx_seq_one_letter_code
_entity_poly.pdbx_strand_id
1 'polypeptide(L)'
;MWTAEELLAVERISPDDLAAVLRSDAEHPTIIDVRSEDYELEGHIVDAQHVPSASFTEDATIDALVARFGSKPELVFHCGHSVNRGPTCALRFIERAKAAGVKPHVRVLAGGFADFAEKFADAADLVAPPAQPSNKNE
;
A
#
# COMPACT_ATOMS: atom_id res chain seq x y z
N MET A 1 3.91 -3.58 -20.27
CA MET A 1 2.73 -2.79 -19.87
C MET A 1 1.61 -3.77 -19.60
N TRP A 2 1.05 -3.76 -18.40
CA TRP A 2 -0.11 -4.59 -18.07
C TRP A 2 -1.37 -4.04 -18.75
N THR A 3 -2.27 -4.96 -19.09
CA THR A 3 -3.61 -4.67 -19.60
C THR A 3 -4.53 -4.25 -18.47
N ALA A 4 -5.65 -3.60 -18.81
CA ALA A 4 -6.67 -3.24 -17.84
C ALA A 4 -7.27 -4.48 -17.14
N GLU A 5 -7.40 -5.59 -17.87
CA GLU A 5 -7.89 -6.87 -17.33
C GLU A 5 -6.93 -7.43 -16.28
N GLU A 6 -5.62 -7.42 -16.55
CA GLU A 6 -4.60 -7.87 -15.58
C GLU A 6 -4.59 -7.00 -14.31
N LEU A 7 -4.79 -5.68 -14.44
CA LEU A 7 -4.88 -4.78 -13.30
C LEU A 7 -6.16 -4.98 -12.47
N LEU A 8 -7.26 -5.41 -13.09
CA LEU A 8 -8.52 -5.74 -12.42
C LEU A 8 -8.51 -7.13 -11.78
N ALA A 9 -7.70 -8.05 -12.31
CA ALA A 9 -7.57 -9.41 -11.79
C ALA A 9 -6.78 -9.50 -10.48
N VAL A 10 -6.07 -8.44 -10.08
CA VAL A 10 -5.40 -8.38 -8.77
C VAL A 10 -6.43 -8.43 -7.67
N GLU A 11 -6.25 -9.32 -6.70
CA GLU A 11 -7.14 -9.44 -5.54
C GLU A 11 -7.27 -8.11 -4.79
N ARG A 12 -8.48 -7.78 -4.34
CA ARG A 12 -8.77 -6.51 -3.67
C ARG A 12 -9.34 -6.72 -2.28
N ILE A 13 -9.04 -5.78 -1.39
CA ILE A 13 -9.67 -5.64 -0.08
C ILE A 13 -10.44 -4.32 -0.03
N SER A 14 -11.64 -4.33 0.57
CA SER A 14 -12.41 -3.10 0.76
C SER A 14 -11.85 -2.26 1.91
N PRO A 15 -12.13 -0.94 1.96
CA PRO A 15 -11.76 -0.11 3.10
C PRO A 15 -12.31 -0.64 4.44
N ASP A 16 -13.55 -1.13 4.44
CA ASP A 16 -14.21 -1.63 5.65
C ASP A 16 -13.57 -2.93 6.14
N ASP A 17 -13.23 -3.85 5.23
CA ASP A 17 -12.54 -5.09 5.58
C ASP A 17 -11.13 -4.81 6.08
N LEU A 18 -10.40 -3.89 5.45
CA LEU A 18 -9.06 -3.51 5.92
C LEU A 18 -9.13 -2.89 7.32
N ALA A 19 -10.08 -1.98 7.55
CA ALA A 19 -10.31 -1.39 8.87
C ALA A 19 -10.65 -2.44 9.93
N ALA A 20 -11.48 -3.44 9.59
CA ALA A 20 -11.82 -4.54 10.48
C ALA A 20 -10.60 -5.40 10.83
N VAL A 21 -9.74 -5.70 9.85
CA VAL A 21 -8.49 -6.44 10.07
C VAL A 21 -7.54 -5.67 10.97
N LEU A 22 -7.34 -4.37 10.71
CA LEU A 22 -6.45 -3.51 11.52
C LEU A 22 -6.93 -3.33 12.96
N ARG A 23 -8.24 -3.43 13.22
CA ARG A 23 -8.82 -3.37 14.57
C ARG A 23 -8.89 -4.71 15.28
N SER A 24 -8.55 -5.80 14.60
CA SER A 24 -8.56 -7.14 15.18
C SER A 24 -7.24 -7.45 15.90
N ASP A 25 -7.27 -8.46 16.77
CA ASP A 25 -6.06 -9.02 17.41
C ASP A 25 -5.28 -9.97 16.48
N ALA A 26 -5.68 -10.10 15.21
CA ALA A 26 -4.98 -10.90 14.23
C ALA A 26 -3.67 -10.23 13.79
N GLU A 27 -2.80 -10.99 13.12
CA GLU A 27 -1.60 -10.41 12.51
C GLU A 27 -2.00 -9.41 11.42
N HIS A 28 -1.52 -8.17 11.54
CA HIS A 28 -1.89 -7.10 10.61
C HIS A 28 -1.16 -7.25 9.27
N PRO A 29 -1.85 -6.94 8.16
CA PRO A 29 -1.21 -6.90 6.85
C PRO A 29 -0.16 -5.78 6.82
N THR A 30 0.91 -5.99 6.06
CA THR A 30 1.86 -4.92 5.77
C THR A 30 1.27 -4.02 4.68
N ILE A 31 0.93 -2.80 5.03
CA ILE A 31 0.37 -1.82 4.10
C ILE A 31 1.51 -1.13 3.35
N ILE A 32 1.45 -1.14 2.01
CA ILE A 32 2.42 -0.49 1.13
C ILE A 32 1.73 0.67 0.42
N ASP A 33 2.05 1.90 0.84
CA ASP A 33 1.55 3.11 0.19
C ASP A 33 2.52 3.55 -0.91
N VAL A 34 2.06 3.51 -2.16
CA VAL A 34 2.88 3.87 -3.33
C VAL A 34 2.64 5.29 -3.86
N ARG A 35 1.95 6.14 -3.09
CA ARG A 35 1.80 7.57 -3.41
C ARG A 35 3.16 8.28 -3.39
N SER A 36 3.22 9.39 -4.12
CA SER A 36 4.42 10.23 -4.23
C SER A 36 4.39 11.27 -3.11
N GLU A 37 4.07 12.53 -3.43
CA GLU A 37 4.11 13.68 -2.52
C GLU A 37 2.86 13.78 -1.62
N ASP A 38 1.75 13.16 -2.03
CA ASP A 38 0.47 13.23 -1.32
C ASP A 38 0.47 12.47 0.03
N TYR A 39 1.50 11.67 0.29
CA TYR A 39 1.60 10.82 1.48
C TYR A 39 1.67 11.61 2.80
N GLU A 40 2.55 12.61 2.87
CA GLU A 40 2.74 13.40 4.09
C GLU A 40 1.71 14.53 4.20
N LEU A 41 1.19 15.00 3.06
CA LEU A 41 0.26 16.14 2.98
C LEU A 41 -1.19 15.78 3.30
N GLU A 42 -1.62 14.56 2.96
CA GLU A 42 -3.00 14.10 3.19
C GLU A 42 -3.14 13.20 4.42
N GLY A 43 -2.02 12.78 5.00
CA GLY A 43 -1.99 11.69 5.98
C GLY A 43 -1.92 10.33 5.30
N HIS A 44 -1.88 9.28 6.12
CA HIS A 44 -1.70 7.90 5.65
C HIS A 44 -2.36 6.91 6.60
N ILE A 45 -2.56 5.67 6.14
CA ILE A 45 -3.04 4.60 7.00
C ILE A 45 -1.96 4.32 8.06
N VAL A 46 -2.36 4.13 9.31
CA VAL A 46 -1.44 3.87 10.42
C VAL A 46 -0.52 2.69 10.08
N ASP A 47 0.76 2.82 10.46
CA ASP A 47 1.84 1.86 10.21
C ASP A 47 2.15 1.52 8.73
N ALA A 48 1.55 2.25 7.79
CA ALA A 48 1.85 2.10 6.37
C ALA A 48 3.33 2.33 6.06
N GLN A 49 3.87 1.49 5.17
CA GLN A 49 5.20 1.63 4.63
C GLN A 49 5.13 2.48 3.36
N HIS A 50 5.66 3.70 3.43
CA HIS A 50 5.76 4.57 2.26
C HIS A 50 6.83 4.04 1.31
N VAL A 51 6.40 3.57 0.14
CA VAL A 51 7.28 3.07 -0.93
C VAL A 51 6.78 3.64 -2.26
N PRO A 52 7.22 4.85 -2.66
CA PRO A 52 6.70 5.53 -3.84
C PRO A 52 6.73 4.65 -5.09
N SER A 53 5.76 4.84 -5.99
CA SER A 53 5.65 4.02 -7.21
C SER A 53 6.92 4.01 -8.08
N ALA A 54 7.76 5.05 -7.98
CA ALA A 54 9.07 5.11 -8.65
C ALA A 54 10.02 3.98 -8.21
N SER A 55 9.90 3.47 -6.98
CA SER A 55 10.68 2.34 -6.47
C SER A 55 10.31 0.98 -7.11
N PHE A 56 9.24 0.93 -7.92
CA PHE A 56 8.80 -0.28 -8.64
C PHE A 56 9.20 -0.29 -10.12
N THR A 57 10.17 0.55 -10.49
CA THR A 57 10.70 0.63 -11.86
C THR A 57 11.85 -0.34 -12.07
N GLU A 58 12.89 -0.27 -11.24
CA GLU A 58 14.09 -1.10 -11.34
C GLU A 58 13.95 -2.44 -10.60
N ASP A 59 14.30 -3.54 -11.28
CA ASP A 59 14.21 -4.88 -10.72
C ASP A 59 15.02 -5.05 -9.43
N ALA A 60 16.22 -4.47 -9.35
CA ALA A 60 17.07 -4.55 -8.15
C ALA A 60 16.42 -3.89 -6.92
N THR A 61 15.71 -2.78 -7.12
CA THR A 61 14.96 -2.12 -6.05
C THR A 61 13.80 -2.99 -5.60
N ILE A 62 13.04 -3.57 -6.54
CA ILE A 62 11.92 -4.46 -6.22
C ILE A 62 12.43 -5.72 -5.51
N ASP A 63 13.58 -6.28 -5.90
CA ASP A 63 14.18 -7.44 -5.25
C ASP A 63 14.53 -7.16 -3.78
N ALA A 64 15.01 -5.95 -3.48
CA ALA A 64 15.23 -5.51 -2.10
C ALA A 64 13.91 -5.40 -1.32
N LEU A 65 12.83 -4.93 -1.96
CA LEU A 65 11.49 -4.92 -1.37
C LEU A 65 10.96 -6.35 -1.14
N VAL A 66 11.18 -7.27 -2.07
CA VAL A 66 10.81 -8.69 -1.93
C VAL A 66 11.60 -9.33 -0.78
N ALA A 67 12.89 -9.06 -0.64
CA ALA A 67 13.68 -9.55 0.49
C ALA A 67 13.17 -9.00 1.82
N ARG A 68 12.68 -7.75 1.85
CA ARG A 68 12.15 -7.09 3.05
C ARG A 68 10.74 -7.55 3.43
N PHE A 69 9.86 -7.73 2.45
CA PHE A 69 8.42 -7.90 2.66
C PHE A 69 7.88 -9.26 2.21
N GLY A 70 8.62 -10.01 1.40
CA GLY A 70 8.12 -11.25 0.80
C GLY A 70 7.82 -12.38 1.79
N SER A 71 8.38 -12.32 3.00
CA SER A 71 8.07 -13.27 4.08
C SER A 71 6.88 -12.87 4.95
N LYS A 72 6.30 -11.68 4.71
CA LYS A 72 5.12 -11.22 5.45
C LYS A 72 3.90 -12.06 5.04
N PRO A 73 2.97 -12.32 5.98
CA PRO A 73 1.79 -13.14 5.70
C PRO A 73 0.93 -12.50 4.60
N GLU A 74 0.83 -11.18 4.63
CA GLU A 74 -0.01 -10.41 3.72
C GLU A 74 0.56 -9.02 3.45
N LEU A 75 0.42 -8.58 2.20
CA LEU A 75 0.77 -7.25 1.72
C LEU A 75 -0.44 -6.59 1.06
N VAL A 76 -0.77 -5.37 1.49
CA VAL A 76 -1.85 -4.58 0.90
C VAL A 76 -1.26 -3.33 0.24
N PHE A 77 -1.29 -3.28 -1.08
CA PHE A 77 -0.82 -2.14 -1.85
C PHE A 77 -1.94 -1.13 -2.05
N HIS A 78 -1.62 0.16 -1.99
CA HIS A 78 -2.56 1.20 -2.40
C HIS A 78 -1.86 2.44 -2.95
N CYS A 79 -2.62 3.27 -3.66
CA CYS A 79 -2.20 4.64 -3.97
C CYS A 79 -3.30 5.63 -3.56
N GLY A 80 -3.51 6.72 -4.31
CA GLY A 80 -4.64 7.64 -4.07
C GLY A 80 -6.00 6.99 -4.33
N HIS A 81 -6.22 6.45 -5.53
CA HIS A 81 -7.48 5.78 -5.93
C HIS A 81 -7.33 4.28 -6.27
N SER A 82 -6.10 3.76 -6.29
CA SER A 82 -5.80 2.36 -6.64
C SER A 82 -6.34 1.86 -7.99
N VAL A 83 -6.36 2.74 -9.00
CA VAL A 83 -6.76 2.41 -10.38
C VAL A 83 -5.58 1.92 -11.22
N ASN A 84 -4.41 2.55 -11.10
CA ASN A 84 -3.25 2.25 -11.96
C ASN A 84 -1.97 1.99 -11.16
N ARG A 85 -1.48 3.00 -10.40
CA ARG A 85 -0.22 2.89 -9.64
C ARG A 85 -0.23 1.72 -8.64
N GLY A 86 -1.26 1.64 -7.78
CA GLY A 86 -1.41 0.56 -6.80
C GLY A 86 -1.33 -0.85 -7.41
N PRO A 87 -2.23 -1.22 -8.35
CA PRO A 87 -2.20 -2.55 -8.97
C PRO A 87 -0.96 -2.79 -9.83
N THR A 88 -0.40 -1.77 -10.49
CA THR A 88 0.86 -1.90 -11.24
C THR A 88 2.02 -2.27 -10.32
N CYS A 89 2.18 -1.57 -9.20
CA CYS A 89 3.23 -1.86 -8.21
C CYS A 89 3.05 -3.24 -7.58
N ALA A 90 1.81 -3.62 -7.26
CA ALA A 90 1.48 -4.95 -6.75
C ALA A 90 1.89 -6.06 -7.74
N LEU A 91 1.55 -5.91 -9.03
CA LEU A 91 1.92 -6.87 -10.08
C LEU A 91 3.43 -6.97 -10.28
N ARG A 92 4.16 -5.84 -10.30
CA ARG A 92 5.64 -5.81 -10.33
C ARG A 92 6.22 -6.60 -9.17
N PHE A 93 5.69 -6.38 -7.97
CA PHE A 93 6.15 -7.08 -6.77
C PHE A 93 5.88 -8.59 -6.85
N ILE A 94 4.68 -8.99 -7.27
CA ILE A 94 4.32 -10.41 -7.47
C ILE A 94 5.24 -11.08 -8.49
N GLU A 95 5.51 -10.41 -9.61
CA GLU A 95 6.40 -10.90 -10.67
C GLU A 95 7.80 -11.20 -10.13
N ARG A 96 8.40 -10.24 -9.41
CA ARG A 96 9.74 -10.38 -8.82
C ARG A 96 9.78 -11.37 -7.66
N ALA A 97 8.75 -11.38 -6.80
CA ALA A 97 8.62 -12.36 -5.73
C ALA A 97 8.59 -13.79 -6.28
N LYS A 98 7.81 -14.01 -7.34
CA LYS A 98 7.77 -15.31 -8.03
C LYS A 98 9.13 -15.69 -8.61
N ALA A 99 9.85 -14.75 -9.21
CA ALA A 99 11.21 -15.01 -9.73
C ALA A 99 12.20 -15.37 -8.60
N ALA A 100 12.02 -14.81 -7.41
CA ALA A 100 12.80 -15.14 -6.22
C ALA A 100 12.32 -16.43 -5.49
N GLY A 101 11.29 -17.11 -5.99
CA GLY A 101 10.73 -18.32 -5.38
C GLY A 101 9.84 -18.06 -4.15
N VAL A 102 9.43 -16.81 -3.93
CA VAL A 102 8.55 -16.39 -2.83
C VAL A 102 7.12 -16.22 -3.35
N LYS A 103 6.13 -16.55 -2.52
CA LYS A 103 4.70 -16.44 -2.86
C LYS A 103 3.93 -15.68 -1.77
N PRO A 104 4.11 -14.36 -1.67
CA PRO A 104 3.39 -13.56 -0.69
C PRO A 104 1.91 -13.45 -1.08
N HIS A 105 1.02 -13.34 -0.10
CA HIS A 105 -0.36 -12.95 -0.36
C HIS A 105 -0.41 -11.44 -0.59
N VAL A 106 -0.81 -11.03 -1.78
CA VAL A 106 -0.80 -9.61 -2.19
C VAL A 106 -2.20 -9.20 -2.60
N ARG A 107 -2.71 -8.14 -1.96
CA ARG A 107 -3.99 -7.49 -2.30
C ARG A 107 -3.80 -6.01 -2.60
N VAL A 108 -4.80 -5.41 -3.24
CA VAL A 108 -4.87 -3.96 -3.49
C VAL A 108 -6.07 -3.37 -2.75
N LEU A 109 -5.87 -2.27 -2.03
CA LEU A 109 -6.97 -1.53 -1.40
C LEU A 109 -7.89 -0.92 -2.48
N ALA A 110 -9.13 -1.36 -2.54
CA ALA A 110 -10.15 -0.78 -3.41
C ALA A 110 -10.41 0.68 -3.01
N GLY A 111 -10.53 1.57 -3.99
CA GLY A 111 -10.73 3.00 -3.72
C GLY A 111 -9.48 3.77 -3.28
N GLY A 112 -8.41 3.06 -2.90
CA GLY A 112 -7.16 3.66 -2.45
C GLY A 112 -7.30 4.42 -1.13
N PHE A 113 -6.37 5.34 -0.90
CA PHE A 113 -6.39 6.17 0.31
C PHE A 113 -7.58 7.13 0.34
N ALA A 114 -8.05 7.61 -0.82
CA ALA A 114 -9.18 8.55 -0.90
C ALA A 114 -10.44 7.97 -0.23
N ASP A 115 -10.89 6.80 -0.67
CA ASP A 115 -12.10 6.15 -0.11
C ASP A 115 -11.89 5.72 1.35
N PHE A 116 -10.65 5.35 1.72
CA PHE A 116 -10.34 4.96 3.10
C PHE A 116 -10.40 6.17 4.04
N ALA A 117 -9.79 7.30 3.65
CA ALA A 117 -9.81 8.54 4.40
C ALA A 117 -11.22 9.13 4.47
N GLU A 118 -12.01 9.07 3.41
CA GLU A 118 -13.42 9.51 3.43
C GLU A 118 -14.22 8.82 4.54
N LYS A 119 -13.95 7.53 4.79
CA LYS A 119 -14.66 6.73 5.80
C LYS A 119 -14.05 6.83 7.21
N PHE A 120 -12.73 6.98 7.31
CA PHE A 120 -12.00 6.77 8.56
C PHE A 120 -11.08 7.94 8.95
N ALA A 121 -11.18 9.11 8.33
CA ALA A 121 -10.35 10.29 8.67
C ALA A 121 -10.40 10.67 10.16
N ASP A 122 -11.56 10.50 10.82
CA ASP A 122 -11.73 10.80 12.25
C ASP A 122 -11.23 9.67 13.18
N ALA A 123 -10.84 8.52 12.62
CA ALA A 123 -10.39 7.35 13.35
C ALA A 123 -8.85 7.35 13.47
N ALA A 124 -8.34 7.97 14.53
CA ALA A 124 -6.88 8.09 14.78
C ALA A 124 -6.17 6.74 14.97
N ASP A 125 -6.91 5.65 15.23
CA ASP A 125 -6.41 4.28 15.24
C ASP A 125 -6.14 3.73 13.84
N LEU A 126 -6.70 4.34 12.79
CA LEU A 126 -6.60 3.87 11.41
C LEU A 126 -5.91 4.86 10.48
N VAL A 127 -6.07 6.17 10.70
CA VAL A 127 -5.49 7.23 9.86
C VAL A 127 -4.56 8.09 10.70
N ALA A 128 -3.29 8.08 10.32
CA ALA A 128 -2.31 9.02 10.83
C ALA A 128 -2.54 10.38 10.15
N PRO A 129 -2.67 11.48 10.93
CA PRO A 129 -2.87 12.80 10.37
C PRO A 129 -1.66 13.22 9.53
N PRO A 130 -1.84 14.14 8.57
CA PRO A 130 -0.72 14.70 7.83
C PRO A 130 0.32 15.28 8.78
N ALA A 131 1.60 15.14 8.41
CA ALA A 131 2.68 15.69 9.19
C ALA A 131 2.49 17.22 9.22
N GLN A 132 2.25 17.80 10.41
CA GLN A 132 2.25 19.25 10.52
C GLN A 132 3.65 19.75 10.14
N PRO A 133 3.77 20.79 9.28
CA PRO A 133 5.08 21.35 8.99
C PRO A 133 5.71 21.75 10.32
N SER A 134 6.84 21.10 10.65
CA SER A 134 7.59 21.45 11.85
C SER A 134 7.88 22.94 11.80
N ASN A 135 7.21 23.70 12.68
CA ASN A 135 7.42 25.13 12.79
C ASN A 135 8.79 25.31 13.44
N LYS A 136 9.86 25.24 12.64
CA LYS A 136 11.21 25.63 13.05
C LYS A 136 11.22 27.14 13.17
N ASN A 137 10.67 27.63 14.27
CA ASN A 137 10.96 28.95 14.78
C ASN A 137 12.30 28.87 15.50
N GLU A 138 13.38 29.30 14.83
CA GLU A 138 14.56 29.92 15.44
C GLU A 138 15.26 30.80 14.39
#